data_AF-A0AB34C1R2-F1
#
_entry.id   AF-A0AB34C1R2-F1
#
_cell.length_a   1.000
_cell.length_b   1.000
_cell.length_c   1.000
_cell.angle_alpha   90.00
_cell.angle_beta   90.00
_cell.angle_gamma   90.00
#
_symmetry.space_group_name_H-M   'P 1'
#
loop_
_entity.id
_entity.type
_entity.pdbx_description
1 polymer ?
#
loop_
_entity_poly.entity_id
_entity_poly.type
_entity_poly.pdbx_seq_one_letter_code
_entity_poly.pdbx_strand_id
1 'polypeptide(L)'
;MKPSRLFLTWLGVLLALDVLLGAARAYGLAVAASLQAIAWGLLLALLLLAVLDAFRLRRLPSPQLRRQLPGSLPLGRWSEVRLEVRHDFTQPLTLELFDHVPDGLGFEYLPQSLLLEPGQSQELGYRVRPFKRGHFNFERCEVSLPSPLGLWSARRLLKLDDSTRVYPDFARLYGARLLAVDNWLNQIGVRQQPRRGLGLEFNQLREFREGDSLRQIDWKATARQRTPIAREYQDERDQQIVFMLDCGRRMRSQDGELAHFDHALNACLLLSYVALRQGDAVGLCTFAGERRRYLAPVKGAGQLSALLNTVYDLDSSQRCADFQAAASELLARQKRRALVVLVTNLRDEDDEELLTAVKRLGRQHRVLVASLREEVLDQLRQAPVHNLPDALTYCGTINYLNARTDLHERLSAQGVALLDVRPGELGAELVTRYLSWKKAGTL
;
A
#
# COMPACT_ATOMS: atom_id res chain seq x y z
N MET A 1 -29.04 14.82 -22.02
CA MET A 1 -30.19 13.94 -21.74
C MET A 1 -30.23 12.89 -22.83
N LYS A 2 -30.47 11.63 -22.49
CA LYS A 2 -30.54 10.52 -23.44
C LYS A 2 -32.00 10.04 -23.49
N PRO A 3 -32.57 9.77 -24.69
CA PRO A 3 -33.90 9.16 -24.78
C PRO A 3 -33.83 7.73 -24.23
N SER A 4 -34.88 7.30 -23.52
CA SER A 4 -34.96 5.93 -23.01
C SER A 4 -35.35 4.96 -24.14
N ARG A 5 -35.10 3.66 -23.91
CA ARG A 5 -35.57 2.61 -24.82
C ARG A 5 -37.10 2.60 -24.93
N LEU A 6 -37.80 2.92 -23.84
CA LEU A 6 -39.26 3.02 -23.82
C LEU A 6 -39.75 4.12 -24.77
N PHE A 7 -39.15 5.30 -24.73
CA PHE A 7 -39.53 6.39 -25.63
C PHE A 7 -39.25 6.03 -27.10
N LEU A 8 -38.06 5.49 -27.40
CA LEU A 8 -37.69 5.10 -28.76
C LEU A 8 -38.57 3.99 -29.33
N THR A 9 -38.98 3.02 -28.51
CA THR A 9 -39.86 1.92 -28.93
C THR A 9 -41.26 2.43 -29.26
N TRP A 10 -41.88 3.22 -28.37
CA TRP A 10 -43.19 3.81 -28.66
C TRP A 10 -43.17 4.77 -29.85
N LEU A 11 -42.12 5.58 -29.97
CA LEU A 11 -41.93 6.46 -31.12
C LEU A 11 -41.82 5.64 -32.41
N GLY A 12 -41.02 4.58 -32.41
CA GLY A 12 -40.86 3.68 -33.56
C GLY A 12 -42.16 2.95 -33.93
N VAL A 13 -42.91 2.44 -32.95
CA VAL A 13 -44.19 1.77 -33.15
C VAL A 13 -45.22 2.72 -33.76
N LEU A 14 -45.35 3.94 -33.23
CA LEU A 14 -46.30 4.93 -33.77
C LEU A 14 -45.92 5.39 -35.18
N LEU A 15 -44.62 5.65 -35.44
CA LEU A 15 -44.16 5.99 -36.78
C LEU A 15 -44.35 4.85 -37.78
N ALA A 16 -44.09 3.60 -37.38
CA ALA A 16 -44.32 2.44 -38.23
C ALA A 16 -45.82 2.26 -38.54
N LEU A 17 -46.69 2.45 -37.54
CA LEU A 17 -48.14 2.44 -37.72
C LEU A 17 -48.60 3.52 -38.70
N ASP A 18 -48.08 4.75 -38.57
CA ASP A 18 -48.40 5.85 -39.49
C ASP A 18 -47.95 5.57 -40.93
N VAL A 19 -46.75 5.01 -41.10
CA VAL A 19 -46.24 4.62 -42.42
C VAL A 19 -47.11 3.52 -43.05
N LEU A 20 -47.51 2.50 -42.28
CA LEU A 20 -48.38 1.42 -42.76
C LEU A 20 -49.78 1.93 -43.14
N LEU A 21 -50.39 2.78 -42.32
CA LEU A 21 -51.69 3.38 -42.61
C LEU A 21 -51.62 4.30 -43.85
N GLY A 22 -50.55 5.08 -43.99
CA GLY A 22 -50.29 5.91 -45.16
C GLY A 22 -50.09 5.11 -46.44
N ALA A 23 -49.31 4.02 -46.36
CA ALA A 23 -49.11 3.10 -47.48
C ALA A 23 -50.43 2.42 -47.89
N ALA A 24 -51.21 1.89 -46.93
CA ALA A 24 -52.48 1.25 -47.20
C ALA A 24 -53.45 2.19 -47.95
N ARG A 25 -53.51 3.46 -47.53
CA ARG A 25 -54.28 4.50 -48.23
C ARG A 25 -53.75 4.77 -49.64
N ALA A 26 -52.43 4.82 -49.84
CA ALA A 26 -51.82 5.02 -51.15
C ALA A 26 -52.10 3.86 -52.14
N TYR A 27 -52.23 2.63 -51.63
CA TYR A 27 -52.64 1.44 -52.40
C TYR A 27 -54.16 1.33 -52.62
N GLY A 28 -54.95 2.34 -52.20
CA GLY A 28 -56.39 2.39 -52.44
C GLY A 28 -57.23 1.54 -51.48
N LEU A 29 -56.66 1.05 -50.37
CA LEU A 29 -57.42 0.39 -49.31
C LEU A 29 -58.27 1.42 -48.56
N ALA A 30 -59.50 1.05 -48.21
CA ALA A 30 -60.44 1.90 -47.47
C ALA A 30 -60.01 2.04 -46.01
N VAL A 31 -59.08 2.95 -45.74
CA VAL A 31 -58.68 3.34 -44.38
C VAL A 31 -59.55 4.51 -43.93
N ALA A 32 -60.25 4.37 -42.81
CA ALA A 32 -61.02 5.47 -42.25
C ALA A 32 -60.08 6.65 -41.91
N ALA A 33 -60.40 7.85 -42.40
CA ALA A 33 -59.60 9.05 -42.15
C ALA A 33 -59.41 9.35 -40.63
N SER A 34 -60.37 8.92 -39.81
CA SER A 34 -60.29 8.99 -38.35
C SER A 34 -59.11 8.20 -37.77
N LEU A 35 -58.75 7.04 -38.33
CA LEU A 35 -57.63 6.22 -37.84
C LEU A 35 -56.29 6.93 -38.01
N GLN A 36 -56.09 7.59 -39.16
CA GLN A 36 -54.88 8.36 -39.43
C GLN A 36 -54.83 9.61 -38.54
N ALA A 37 -55.95 10.29 -38.31
CA ALA A 37 -56.02 11.41 -37.38
C ALA A 37 -55.73 10.99 -35.92
N ILE A 38 -56.21 9.82 -35.49
CA ILE A 38 -55.91 9.24 -34.17
C ILE A 38 -54.41 8.94 -34.02
N ALA A 39 -53.79 8.33 -35.04
CA ALA A 39 -52.36 7.99 -34.99
C ALA A 39 -51.47 9.24 -34.90
N TRP A 40 -51.73 10.27 -35.72
CA TRP A 40 -51.08 11.58 -35.58
C TRP A 40 -51.34 12.24 -34.22
N GLY A 41 -52.56 12.11 -33.69
CA GLY A 41 -52.91 12.61 -32.36
C GLY A 41 -52.12 11.92 -31.24
N LEU A 42 -51.96 10.59 -31.31
CA LEU A 42 -51.16 9.81 -30.37
C LEU A 42 -49.67 10.16 -30.46
N LEU A 43 -49.14 10.35 -31.68
CA LEU A 43 -47.76 10.79 -31.89
C LEU A 43 -47.52 12.18 -31.29
N LEU A 44 -48.42 13.13 -31.56
CA LEU A 44 -48.35 14.47 -30.97
C LEU A 44 -48.43 14.42 -29.44
N ALA A 45 -49.34 13.62 -28.89
CA ALA A 45 -49.46 13.43 -27.44
C ALA A 45 -48.18 12.85 -26.83
N LEU A 46 -47.57 11.83 -27.46
CA LEU A 46 -46.29 11.25 -27.01
C LEU A 46 -45.17 12.30 -27.03
N LEU A 47 -45.09 13.12 -28.09
CA LEU A 47 -44.09 14.18 -28.19
C LEU A 47 -44.29 15.27 -27.13
N LEU A 48 -45.53 15.70 -26.89
CA LEU A 48 -45.86 16.66 -25.83
C LEU A 48 -45.52 16.11 -24.44
N LEU A 49 -45.84 14.84 -24.17
CA LEU A 49 -45.46 14.16 -22.94
C LEU A 49 -43.94 14.07 -22.80
N ALA A 50 -43.22 13.75 -23.88
CA ALA A 50 -41.76 13.69 -23.87
C ALA A 50 -41.14 15.07 -23.58
N VAL A 51 -41.65 16.15 -24.15
CA VAL A 51 -41.17 17.52 -23.87
C VAL A 51 -41.46 17.90 -22.41
N LEU A 52 -42.66 17.63 -21.92
CA LEU A 52 -43.04 17.88 -20.53
C LEU A 52 -42.14 17.11 -19.56
N ASP A 53 -41.89 15.84 -19.84
CA ASP A 53 -41.05 14.96 -19.03
C ASP A 53 -39.57 15.41 -19.04
N ALA A 54 -39.07 15.84 -20.20
CA ALA A 54 -37.73 16.42 -20.30
C ALA A 54 -37.59 17.69 -19.47
N PHE A 55 -38.62 18.55 -19.48
CA PHE A 55 -38.63 19.78 -18.69
C PHE A 55 -38.68 19.50 -17.19
N ARG A 56 -39.48 18.52 -16.75
CA ARG A 56 -39.51 18.05 -15.36
C ARG A 56 -38.15 17.52 -14.91
N LEU A 57 -37.50 16.69 -15.72
CA LEU A 57 -36.16 16.16 -15.42
C LEU A 57 -35.08 17.24 -15.35
N ARG A 58 -35.17 18.28 -16.20
CA ARG A 58 -34.25 19.44 -16.12
C ARG A 58 -34.43 20.27 -14.84
N ARG A 59 -35.67 20.39 -14.36
CA ARG A 59 -36.00 21.12 -13.12
C ARG A 59 -35.74 20.32 -11.85
N LEU A 60 -35.64 18.99 -11.95
CA LEU A 60 -35.33 18.14 -10.80
C LEU A 60 -33.97 18.56 -10.21
N PRO A 61 -33.86 18.92 -8.92
CA PRO A 61 -32.56 19.21 -8.30
C PRO A 61 -31.66 17.97 -8.27
N SER A 62 -30.37 18.15 -8.02
CA SER A 62 -29.46 17.00 -7.83
C SER A 62 -29.58 16.48 -6.40
N PRO A 63 -29.51 15.15 -6.18
CA PRO A 63 -29.44 14.61 -4.82
C PRO A 63 -28.15 15.06 -4.15
N GLN A 64 -28.17 15.11 -2.81
CA GLN A 64 -26.98 15.40 -2.02
C GLN A 64 -26.24 14.08 -1.77
N LEU A 65 -24.94 14.08 -2.03
CA LEU A 65 -24.06 12.92 -1.86
C LEU A 65 -23.01 13.22 -0.81
N ARG A 66 -22.69 12.22 0.01
CA ARG A 66 -21.55 12.26 0.91
C ARG A 66 -20.76 10.96 0.77
N ARG A 67 -19.47 11.08 0.43
CA ARG A 67 -18.54 9.95 0.45
C ARG A 67 -17.99 9.78 1.85
N GLN A 68 -17.93 8.53 2.30
CA GLN A 68 -17.22 8.14 3.51
C GLN A 68 -16.11 7.17 3.09
N LEU A 69 -14.89 7.70 2.98
CA LEU A 69 -13.70 6.91 2.75
C LEU A 69 -13.12 6.38 4.07
N PRO A 70 -12.50 5.18 4.07
CA PRO A 70 -11.63 4.80 5.16
C PRO A 70 -10.45 5.79 5.25
N GLY A 71 -10.06 6.17 6.46
CA GLY A 71 -9.01 7.16 6.68
C GLY A 71 -7.64 6.81 6.07
N SER A 72 -7.42 5.52 5.77
CA SER A 72 -6.29 5.04 4.99
C SER A 72 -6.64 3.73 4.28
N LEU A 73 -6.00 3.49 3.14
CA LEU A 73 -6.16 2.26 2.36
C LEU A 73 -4.89 1.40 2.42
N PRO A 74 -4.98 0.09 2.68
CA PRO A 74 -3.86 -0.83 2.54
C PRO A 74 -3.62 -1.20 1.07
N LEU A 75 -2.35 -1.19 0.63
CA LEU A 75 -1.96 -1.62 -0.71
C LEU A 75 -2.39 -3.07 -0.99
N GLY A 76 -3.04 -3.30 -2.13
CA GLY A 76 -3.39 -4.63 -2.61
C GLY A 76 -4.56 -5.29 -1.88
N ARG A 77 -5.25 -4.60 -0.96
CA ARG A 77 -6.39 -5.13 -0.20
C ARG A 77 -7.69 -4.39 -0.53
N TRP A 78 -8.76 -5.17 -0.68
CA TRP A 78 -10.11 -4.66 -0.81
C TRP A 78 -10.54 -3.93 0.46
N SER A 79 -10.97 -2.68 0.29
CA SER A 79 -11.52 -1.83 1.35
C SER A 79 -12.88 -1.30 0.92
N GLU A 80 -13.80 -1.20 1.88
CA GLU A 80 -15.14 -0.71 1.63
C GLU A 80 -15.16 0.83 1.64
N VAL A 81 -15.88 1.41 0.68
CA VAL A 81 -16.20 2.83 0.61
C VAL A 81 -17.71 2.96 0.65
N ARG A 82 -18.23 3.90 1.43
CA ARG A 82 -19.66 4.15 1.53
C ARG A 82 -20.04 5.46 0.88
N LEU A 83 -21.16 5.44 0.16
CA LEU A 83 -21.83 6.61 -0.38
C LEU A 83 -23.17 6.75 0.33
N GLU A 84 -23.32 7.85 1.04
CA GLU A 84 -24.59 8.26 1.62
C GLU A 84 -25.29 9.19 0.62
N VAL A 85 -26.51 8.83 0.24
CA VAL A 85 -27.33 9.58 -0.70
C VAL A 85 -28.61 10.03 0.00
N ARG A 86 -28.93 11.31 -0.15
CA ARG A 86 -30.16 11.91 0.38
C ARG A 86 -30.79 12.88 -0.61
N HIS A 87 -32.11 12.99 -0.58
CA HIS A 87 -32.83 14.01 -1.33
C HIS A 87 -34.01 14.57 -0.55
N ASP A 88 -34.37 15.82 -0.85
CA ASP A 88 -35.49 16.53 -0.23
C ASP A 88 -36.76 16.49 -1.10
N PHE A 89 -36.84 15.57 -2.08
CA PHE A 89 -37.98 15.44 -2.99
C PHE A 89 -39.19 14.78 -2.32
N THR A 90 -40.39 15.13 -2.79
CA THR A 90 -41.68 14.60 -2.30
C THR A 90 -42.08 13.27 -2.93
N GLN A 91 -41.37 12.83 -3.98
CA GLN A 91 -41.60 11.57 -4.68
C GLN A 91 -40.35 10.69 -4.58
N PRO A 92 -40.52 9.35 -4.60
CA PRO A 92 -39.39 8.44 -4.62
C PRO A 92 -38.56 8.63 -5.89
N LEU A 93 -37.24 8.53 -5.75
CA LEU A 93 -36.30 8.71 -6.83
C LEU A 93 -35.51 7.42 -7.05
N THR A 94 -35.72 6.80 -8.22
CA THR A 94 -34.79 5.78 -8.71
C THR A 94 -33.59 6.47 -9.33
N LEU A 95 -32.38 6.06 -8.97
CA LEU A 95 -31.16 6.62 -9.55
C LEU A 95 -30.07 5.56 -9.65
N GLU A 96 -29.12 5.76 -10.56
CA GLU A 96 -27.93 4.94 -10.71
C GLU A 96 -26.70 5.79 -10.38
N LEU A 97 -25.80 5.27 -9.55
CA LEU A 97 -24.58 5.92 -9.13
C LEU A 97 -23.35 5.23 -9.69
N PHE A 98 -22.40 6.04 -10.11
CA PHE A 98 -21.05 5.60 -10.42
C PHE A 98 -20.04 6.57 -9.81
N ASP A 99 -19.31 6.12 -8.80
CA ASP A 99 -18.24 6.91 -8.22
C ASP A 99 -17.00 6.83 -9.10
N HIS A 100 -16.45 7.97 -9.54
CA HIS A 100 -15.27 7.96 -10.39
C HIS A 100 -14.02 7.71 -9.54
N VAL A 101 -13.68 6.43 -9.44
CA VAL A 101 -12.48 5.95 -8.76
C VAL A 101 -11.23 6.40 -9.55
N PRO A 102 -10.21 6.99 -8.90
CA PRO A 102 -8.99 7.45 -9.57
C PRO A 102 -8.11 6.31 -10.09
N ASP A 103 -7.28 6.62 -11.08
CA ASP A 103 -6.34 5.67 -11.68
C ASP A 103 -5.41 5.05 -10.63
N GLY A 104 -5.22 3.74 -10.70
CA GLY A 104 -4.40 2.97 -9.74
C GLY A 104 -5.20 2.34 -8.60
N LEU A 105 -6.52 2.56 -8.54
CA LEU A 105 -7.44 1.80 -7.70
C LEU A 105 -8.38 0.95 -8.57
N GLY A 106 -8.41 -0.37 -8.34
CA GLY A 106 -9.47 -1.23 -8.87
C GLY A 106 -10.74 -1.06 -8.05
N PHE A 107 -11.91 -1.34 -8.65
CA PHE A 107 -13.20 -1.24 -7.98
C PHE A 107 -14.12 -2.41 -8.30
N GLU A 108 -15.04 -2.71 -7.38
CA GLU A 108 -16.10 -3.70 -7.51
C GLU A 108 -17.44 -3.12 -7.05
N TYR A 109 -18.54 -3.69 -7.54
CA TYR A 109 -19.91 -3.30 -7.22
C TYR A 109 -20.28 -1.89 -7.68
N LEU A 110 -19.70 -1.38 -8.77
CA LEU A 110 -20.14 -0.15 -9.45
C LEU A 110 -20.43 -0.44 -10.92
N PRO A 111 -21.43 0.20 -11.55
CA PRO A 111 -22.42 1.13 -10.97
C PRO A 111 -23.45 0.43 -10.05
N GLN A 112 -24.16 1.19 -9.21
CA GLN A 112 -25.27 0.69 -8.38
C GLN A 112 -26.56 1.45 -8.65
N SER A 113 -27.70 0.73 -8.69
CA SER A 113 -29.04 1.31 -8.81
C SER A 113 -29.74 1.28 -7.46
N LEU A 114 -30.42 2.37 -7.09
CA LEU A 114 -31.13 2.50 -5.82
C LEU A 114 -32.46 3.22 -5.99
N LEU A 115 -33.41 2.90 -5.11
CA LEU A 115 -34.69 3.61 -4.96
C LEU A 115 -34.63 4.36 -3.63
N LEU A 116 -34.61 5.69 -3.71
CA LEU A 116 -34.59 6.55 -2.53
C LEU A 116 -36.01 7.03 -2.24
N GLU A 117 -36.51 6.75 -1.03
CA GLU A 117 -37.80 7.25 -0.58
C GLU A 117 -37.69 8.71 -0.08
N PRO A 118 -38.78 9.51 -0.17
CA PRO A 118 -38.82 10.87 0.36
C PRO A 118 -38.36 10.97 1.81
N GLY A 119 -37.40 11.86 2.08
CA GLY A 119 -36.90 12.11 3.44
C GLY A 119 -36.03 11.01 4.03
N GLN A 120 -35.72 9.94 3.28
CA GLN A 120 -34.80 8.89 3.71
C GLN A 120 -33.38 9.13 3.17
N SER A 121 -32.38 8.73 3.95
CA SER A 121 -31.01 8.57 3.47
C SER A 121 -30.74 7.08 3.26
N GLN A 122 -29.98 6.76 2.22
CA GLN A 122 -29.55 5.40 1.93
C GLN A 122 -28.03 5.36 1.81
N GLU A 123 -27.42 4.36 2.43
CA GLU A 123 -26.00 4.07 2.31
C GLU A 123 -25.76 2.94 1.31
N LEU A 124 -24.79 3.14 0.43
CA LEU A 124 -24.32 2.15 -0.52
C LEU A 124 -22.85 1.87 -0.30
N GLY A 125 -22.50 0.59 -0.14
CA GLY A 125 -21.12 0.13 -0.06
C GLY A 125 -20.61 -0.33 -1.42
N TYR A 126 -19.45 0.17 -1.84
CA TYR A 126 -18.66 -0.42 -2.93
C TYR A 126 -17.25 -0.72 -2.44
N ARG A 127 -16.46 -1.48 -3.20
CA ARG A 127 -15.10 -1.86 -2.78
C ARG A 127 -14.06 -1.28 -3.71
N VAL A 128 -12.93 -0.88 -3.13
CA VAL A 128 -11.73 -0.43 -3.86
C VAL A 128 -10.51 -1.24 -3.45
N ARG A 129 -9.61 -1.50 -4.40
CA ARG A 129 -8.32 -2.18 -4.20
C ARG A 129 -7.20 -1.35 -4.80
N PRO A 130 -6.31 -0.76 -3.98
CA PRO A 130 -5.16 -0.03 -4.50
C PRO A 130 -4.11 -0.95 -5.11
N PHE A 131 -3.60 -0.59 -6.28
CA PHE A 131 -2.46 -1.26 -6.94
C PHE A 131 -1.17 -0.46 -6.84
N LYS A 132 -1.24 0.80 -6.40
CA LYS A 132 -0.08 1.66 -6.16
C LYS A 132 -0.25 2.39 -4.83
N ARG A 133 0.86 2.70 -4.15
CA ARG A 133 0.85 3.53 -2.95
C ARG A 133 0.82 5.01 -3.29
N GLY A 134 0.54 5.84 -2.29
CA GLY A 134 0.60 7.29 -2.41
C GLY A 134 -0.72 7.97 -2.05
N HIS A 135 -0.95 9.13 -2.64
CA HIS A 135 -2.12 9.97 -2.38
C HIS A 135 -3.12 9.85 -3.53
N PHE A 136 -4.38 9.57 -3.21
CA PHE A 136 -5.44 9.41 -4.20
C PHE A 136 -6.56 10.41 -3.91
N ASN A 137 -7.01 11.09 -4.96
CA ASN A 137 -8.08 12.08 -4.91
C ASN A 137 -9.28 11.54 -5.67
N PHE A 138 -10.43 11.55 -5.02
CA PHE A 138 -11.71 11.31 -5.65
C PHE A 138 -12.38 12.66 -5.87
N GLU A 139 -12.72 12.98 -7.12
CA GLU A 139 -13.17 14.34 -7.47
C GLU A 139 -14.68 14.44 -7.72
N ARG A 140 -15.29 13.34 -8.19
CA ARG A 140 -16.64 13.39 -8.74
C ARG A 140 -17.37 12.06 -8.64
N CYS A 141 -18.69 12.15 -8.55
CA CYS A 141 -19.60 11.03 -8.64
C CYS A 141 -20.62 11.30 -9.76
N GLU A 142 -20.83 10.34 -10.65
CA GLU A 142 -21.85 10.39 -11.69
C GLU A 142 -23.17 9.86 -11.15
N VAL A 143 -24.24 10.63 -11.33
CA VAL A 143 -25.61 10.24 -11.02
C VAL A 143 -26.40 10.21 -12.32
N SER A 144 -26.98 9.06 -12.65
CA SER A 144 -27.96 8.92 -13.72
C SER A 144 -29.37 8.94 -13.14
N LEU A 145 -30.16 9.91 -13.58
CA LEU A 145 -31.53 10.17 -13.13
C LEU A 145 -32.49 9.87 -14.30
N PRO A 146 -33.39 8.89 -14.17
CA PRO A 146 -34.52 8.76 -15.07
C PRO A 146 -35.50 9.93 -14.86
N SER A 147 -36.19 10.31 -15.92
CA SER A 147 -37.30 11.26 -15.82
C SER A 147 -38.54 10.60 -15.16
N PRO A 148 -39.48 11.38 -14.60
CA PRO A 148 -40.67 10.83 -13.93
C PRO A 148 -41.53 9.89 -14.79
N LEU A 149 -41.64 10.14 -16.11
CA LEU A 149 -42.34 9.24 -17.04
C LEU A 149 -41.40 8.19 -17.69
N GLY A 150 -40.13 8.18 -17.31
CA GLY A 150 -39.14 7.24 -17.83
C GLY A 150 -38.80 7.41 -19.31
N LEU A 151 -39.18 8.52 -19.96
CA LEU A 151 -38.92 8.78 -21.37
C LEU A 151 -37.49 9.29 -21.63
N TRP A 152 -36.83 9.83 -20.60
CA TRP A 152 -35.49 10.41 -20.66
C TRP A 152 -34.63 9.95 -19.50
N SER A 153 -33.31 10.04 -19.68
CA SER A 153 -32.34 9.98 -18.58
C SER A 153 -31.34 11.13 -18.67
N ALA A 154 -30.94 11.66 -17.51
CA ALA A 154 -29.92 12.69 -17.40
C ALA A 154 -28.77 12.18 -16.53
N ARG A 155 -27.55 12.30 -17.04
CA ARG A 155 -26.33 12.09 -16.26
C ARG A 155 -25.85 13.42 -15.71
N ARG A 156 -25.51 13.44 -14.42
CA ARG A 156 -25.00 14.61 -13.72
C ARG A 156 -23.71 14.22 -13.03
N LEU A 157 -22.64 14.96 -13.30
CA LEU A 157 -21.36 14.82 -12.61
C LEU A 157 -21.39 15.76 -11.42
N LEU A 158 -21.51 15.20 -10.22
CA LEU A 158 -21.51 15.95 -8.97
C LEU A 158 -20.08 16.00 -8.44
N LYS A 159 -19.61 17.20 -8.13
CA LYS A 159 -18.30 17.40 -7.51
C LYS A 159 -18.35 16.88 -6.07
N LEU A 160 -17.49 15.92 -5.76
CA LEU A 160 -17.40 15.25 -4.47
C LEU A 160 -15.93 14.99 -4.19
N ASP A 161 -15.26 16.02 -3.68
CA ASP A 161 -13.82 15.99 -3.38
C ASP A 161 -13.61 15.22 -2.07
N ASP A 162 -12.86 14.13 -2.13
CA ASP A 162 -12.38 13.41 -0.96
C ASP A 162 -10.99 12.82 -1.27
N SER A 163 -10.18 12.55 -0.26
CA SER A 163 -8.82 12.06 -0.47
C SER A 163 -8.45 10.99 0.52
N THR A 164 -7.62 10.06 0.08
CA THR A 164 -7.13 8.98 0.92
C THR A 164 -5.67 8.66 0.61
N ARG A 165 -5.00 8.12 1.60
CA ARG A 165 -3.59 7.70 1.50
C ARG A 165 -3.54 6.19 1.48
N VAL A 166 -2.80 5.67 0.52
CA VAL A 166 -2.51 4.24 0.41
C VAL A 166 -1.17 3.96 1.07
N TYR A 167 -1.19 3.14 2.11
CA TYR A 167 -0.01 2.73 2.87
C TYR A 167 0.44 1.32 2.49
N PRO A 168 1.73 0.98 2.72
CA PRO A 168 2.20 -0.40 2.60
C PRO A 168 1.39 -1.35 3.49
N ASP A 169 0.97 -2.49 2.95
CA ASP A 169 0.25 -3.51 3.71
C ASP A 169 1.21 -4.47 4.44
N PHE A 170 2.01 -3.92 5.36
CA PHE A 170 2.90 -4.73 6.20
C PHE A 170 2.11 -5.60 7.21
N ALA A 171 0.86 -5.23 7.51
CA ALA A 171 -0.04 -6.01 8.36
C ALA A 171 -0.55 -7.29 7.69
N ARG A 172 -0.64 -7.37 6.36
CA ARG A 172 -0.98 -8.61 5.65
C ARG A 172 0.15 -9.64 5.67
N LEU A 173 1.39 -9.21 5.46
CA LEU A 173 2.55 -10.12 5.46
C LEU A 173 2.83 -10.66 6.87
N TYR A 174 2.56 -9.85 7.88
CA TYR A 174 2.99 -10.16 9.22
C TYR A 174 1.87 -10.20 10.25
N GLY A 175 0.63 -9.76 10.05
CA GLY A 175 -0.41 -9.70 11.11
C GLY A 175 -0.71 -11.04 11.79
N ALA A 176 -0.95 -12.11 11.03
CA ALA A 176 -1.05 -13.47 11.59
C ALA A 176 0.30 -13.96 12.14
N ARG A 177 1.40 -13.49 11.54
CA ARG A 177 2.77 -13.74 11.94
C ARG A 177 3.29 -12.79 13.02
N LEU A 178 2.53 -11.83 13.55
CA LEU A 178 2.97 -10.81 14.51
C LEU A 178 2.65 -11.34 15.90
N LEU A 179 1.47 -11.94 16.04
CA LEU A 179 1.17 -12.89 17.12
C LEU A 179 2.09 -14.11 17.03
N ALA A 180 2.39 -14.62 15.82
CA ALA A 180 3.35 -15.70 15.68
C ALA A 180 4.80 -15.24 15.91
N VAL A 181 5.18 -13.99 15.65
CA VAL A 181 6.49 -13.40 15.96
C VAL A 181 6.56 -13.17 17.46
N ASP A 182 5.50 -12.74 18.11
CA ASP A 182 5.42 -12.70 19.57
C ASP A 182 5.57 -14.10 20.16
N ASN A 183 4.86 -15.10 19.61
CA ASN A 183 5.01 -16.50 20.01
C ASN A 183 6.37 -17.10 19.63
N TRP A 184 6.98 -16.71 18.52
CA TRP A 184 8.28 -17.18 18.02
C TRP A 184 9.44 -16.52 18.76
N LEU A 185 9.37 -15.22 19.05
CA LEU A 185 10.24 -14.52 19.99
C LEU A 185 10.18 -15.20 21.37
N ASN A 186 8.97 -15.54 21.84
CA ASN A 186 8.78 -16.32 23.06
C ASN A 186 9.34 -17.75 22.96
N GLN A 187 9.21 -18.44 21.82
CA GLN A 187 9.68 -19.82 21.58
C GLN A 187 11.21 -19.92 21.38
N ILE A 188 11.87 -18.94 20.73
CA ILE A 188 13.35 -18.85 20.63
C ILE A 188 13.96 -18.27 21.93
N GLY A 189 13.21 -18.28 23.04
CA GLY A 189 13.68 -17.81 24.33
C GLY A 189 14.09 -16.34 24.36
N VAL A 190 13.64 -15.52 23.41
CA VAL A 190 13.74 -14.06 23.46
C VAL A 190 12.64 -13.56 24.38
N ARG A 191 12.68 -13.99 25.64
CA ARG A 191 12.10 -13.18 26.70
C ARG A 191 12.92 -11.89 26.73
N GLN A 192 12.27 -10.75 26.95
CA GLN A 192 12.94 -9.62 27.60
C GLN A 192 13.29 -10.10 29.01
N GLN A 193 14.28 -10.97 29.12
CA GLN A 193 14.85 -11.33 30.39
C GLN A 193 15.86 -10.21 30.64
N PRO A 194 15.65 -9.35 31.65
CA PRO A 194 16.67 -8.41 32.05
C PRO A 194 17.95 -9.21 32.30
N ARG A 195 18.91 -9.07 31.37
CA ARG A 195 20.23 -9.66 31.53
C ARG A 195 20.89 -8.85 32.63
N ARG A 196 21.14 -9.51 33.77
CA ARG A 196 21.93 -8.96 34.88
C ARG A 196 23.29 -8.53 34.34
N GLY A 197 23.65 -7.27 34.51
CA GLY A 197 24.89 -6.73 34.00
C GLY A 197 25.39 -5.53 34.81
N LEU A 198 26.65 -5.15 34.56
CA LEU A 198 27.30 -3.96 35.09
C LEU A 198 26.90 -2.71 34.27
N GLY A 199 25.64 -2.62 33.84
CA GLY A 199 25.16 -1.51 33.02
C GLY A 199 25.17 -0.17 33.77
N LEU A 200 24.83 0.91 33.06
CA LEU A 200 24.76 2.26 33.64
C LEU A 200 23.33 2.68 34.01
N GLU A 201 22.31 2.01 33.47
CA GLU A 201 20.91 2.34 33.74
C GLU A 201 20.38 1.59 34.97
N PHE A 202 19.79 2.35 35.90
CA PHE A 202 19.16 1.79 37.10
C PHE A 202 17.93 0.98 36.69
N ASN A 203 17.92 -0.32 37.02
CA ASN A 203 16.79 -1.20 36.78
C ASN A 203 15.87 -1.24 38.02
N GLN A 204 16.39 -1.69 39.15
CA GLN A 204 15.62 -1.82 40.39
C GLN A 204 16.51 -1.79 41.63
N LEU A 205 15.92 -1.50 42.78
CA LEU A 205 16.54 -1.71 44.08
C LEU A 205 16.28 -3.15 44.52
N ARG A 206 17.32 -3.85 44.97
CA ARG A 206 17.20 -5.18 45.56
C ARG A 206 18.07 -5.31 46.80
N GLU A 207 17.79 -6.31 47.62
CA GLU A 207 18.69 -6.67 48.71
C GLU A 207 20.08 -7.06 48.18
N PHE A 208 21.10 -6.55 48.86
CA PHE A 208 22.50 -6.85 48.62
C PHE A 208 22.76 -8.33 48.87
N ARG A 209 23.53 -8.97 47.99
CA ARG A 209 23.94 -10.36 48.12
C ARG A 209 25.46 -10.42 48.22
N GLU A 210 25.96 -11.44 48.90
CA GLU A 210 27.39 -11.72 48.93
C GLU A 210 27.90 -11.95 47.49
N GLY A 211 28.89 -11.15 47.09
CA GLY A 211 29.40 -11.07 45.71
C GLY A 211 29.06 -9.78 44.97
N ASP A 212 28.10 -8.98 45.47
CA ASP A 212 27.81 -7.65 44.92
C ASP A 212 28.92 -6.65 45.30
N SER A 213 29.21 -5.69 44.41
CA SER A 213 30.21 -4.66 44.67
C SER A 213 29.68 -3.66 45.70
N LEU A 214 30.49 -3.29 46.69
CA LEU A 214 30.13 -2.25 47.68
C LEU A 214 29.80 -0.90 47.03
N ARG A 215 30.28 -0.64 45.81
CA ARG A 215 29.96 0.58 45.04
C ARG A 215 28.52 0.64 44.55
N GLN A 216 27.82 -0.49 44.50
CA GLN A 216 26.43 -0.59 44.06
C GLN A 216 25.43 -0.38 45.20
N ILE A 217 25.90 -0.24 46.45
CA ILE A 217 25.02 -0.03 47.62
C ILE A 217 24.36 1.34 47.54
N ASP A 218 23.04 1.37 47.60
CA ASP A 218 22.28 2.59 47.82
C ASP A 218 22.17 2.85 49.34
N TRP A 219 23.07 3.68 49.86
CA TRP A 219 23.10 4.01 51.29
C TRP A 219 21.82 4.69 51.78
N LYS A 220 21.10 5.41 50.92
CA LYS A 220 19.86 6.11 51.28
C LYS A 220 18.69 5.14 51.40
N ALA A 221 18.60 4.15 50.50
CA ALA A 221 17.60 3.08 50.58
C ALA A 221 17.91 2.14 51.77
N THR A 222 19.19 1.79 51.96
CA THR A 222 19.67 0.97 53.08
C THR A 222 19.30 1.59 54.44
N ALA A 223 19.49 2.90 54.61
CA ALA A 223 19.13 3.61 55.84
C ALA A 223 17.62 3.58 56.14
N ARG A 224 16.76 3.49 55.11
CA ARG A 224 15.30 3.43 55.27
C ARG A 224 14.79 2.02 55.56
N GLN A 225 15.33 1.02 54.87
CA GLN A 225 14.87 -0.37 54.98
C GLN A 225 15.58 -1.17 56.08
N ARG A 226 16.67 -0.63 56.66
CA ARG A 226 17.52 -1.28 57.68
C ARG A 226 18.13 -2.61 57.22
N THR A 227 18.09 -2.90 55.94
CA THR A 227 18.76 -4.02 55.27
C THR A 227 19.65 -3.46 54.15
N PRO A 228 20.83 -4.04 53.88
CA PRO A 228 21.69 -3.56 52.80
C PRO A 228 21.00 -3.67 51.43
N ILE A 229 20.81 -2.55 50.73
CA ILE A 229 20.16 -2.47 49.42
C ILE A 229 21.18 -2.11 48.35
N ALA A 230 21.22 -2.88 47.27
CA ALA A 230 22.02 -2.65 46.09
C ALA A 230 21.15 -2.14 44.92
N ARG A 231 21.72 -1.22 44.12
CA ARG A 231 21.19 -0.84 42.82
C ARG A 231 21.54 -1.93 41.81
N GLU A 232 20.52 -2.55 41.23
CA GLU A 232 20.69 -3.45 40.10
C GLU A 232 20.68 -2.60 38.82
N TYR A 233 21.75 -2.73 38.04
CA TYR A 233 21.87 -2.05 36.76
C TYR A 233 21.56 -3.01 35.62
N GLN A 234 20.95 -2.51 34.54
CA GLN A 234 20.70 -3.28 33.32
C GLN A 234 21.63 -2.79 32.20
N ASP A 235 22.16 -3.73 31.41
CA ASP A 235 22.99 -3.41 30.25
C ASP A 235 22.09 -2.85 29.14
N GLU A 236 22.04 -1.53 29.02
CA GLU A 236 21.36 -0.83 27.93
C GLU A 236 22.26 -0.94 26.69
N ARG A 237 21.97 -1.89 25.81
CA ARG A 237 22.49 -1.86 24.44
C ARG A 237 21.47 -1.20 23.54
N ASP A 238 21.42 0.12 23.65
CA ASP A 238 20.72 1.01 22.74
C ASP A 238 21.30 0.93 21.34
N GLN A 239 20.78 0.00 20.55
CA GLN A 239 21.19 -0.11 19.17
C GLN A 239 20.41 0.87 18.31
N GLN A 240 21.12 1.46 17.35
CA GLN A 240 20.50 2.27 16.31
C GLN A 240 20.49 1.45 15.03
N ILE A 241 19.35 1.35 14.36
CA ILE A 241 19.22 0.72 13.06
C ILE A 241 18.88 1.81 12.05
N VAL A 242 19.66 1.89 10.97
CA VAL A 242 19.35 2.77 9.84
C VAL A 242 19.18 1.93 8.60
N PHE A 243 18.01 1.98 8.00
CA PHE A 243 17.79 1.41 6.67
C PHE A 243 18.35 2.36 5.62
N MET A 244 19.24 1.87 4.76
CA MET A 244 19.58 2.51 3.50
C MET A 244 18.78 1.81 2.40
N LEU A 245 17.65 2.40 2.01
CA LEU A 245 16.74 1.84 1.02
C LEU A 245 17.07 2.36 -0.38
N ASP A 246 17.40 1.46 -1.28
CA ASP A 246 17.56 1.74 -2.70
C ASP A 246 16.19 2.00 -3.35
N CYS A 247 16.03 3.15 -3.99
CA CYS A 247 14.86 3.50 -4.79
C CYS A 247 15.19 3.57 -6.29
N GLY A 248 16.26 2.91 -6.75
CA GLY A 248 16.76 2.98 -8.12
C GLY A 248 16.06 2.03 -9.10
N ARG A 249 16.54 2.06 -10.35
CA ARG A 249 15.95 1.33 -11.48
C ARG A 249 15.82 -0.17 -11.27
N ARG A 250 16.77 -0.79 -10.56
CA ARG A 250 16.78 -2.26 -10.36
C ARG A 250 15.71 -2.71 -9.37
N MET A 251 15.28 -1.84 -8.47
CA MET A 251 14.20 -2.09 -7.53
C MET A 251 12.81 -2.06 -8.18
N ARG A 252 12.73 -1.73 -9.48
CA ARG A 252 11.51 -1.79 -10.30
C ARG A 252 11.14 -3.20 -10.76
N SER A 253 12.05 -4.18 -10.62
CA SER A 253 11.73 -5.58 -10.93
C SER A 253 10.50 -6.01 -10.14
N GLN A 254 9.65 -6.84 -10.74
CA GLN A 254 8.38 -7.27 -10.17
C GLN A 254 8.39 -8.78 -9.97
N ASP A 255 7.99 -9.21 -8.78
CA ASP A 255 7.69 -10.60 -8.48
C ASP A 255 6.21 -10.67 -8.06
N GLY A 256 5.38 -11.27 -8.92
CA GLY A 256 3.93 -11.25 -8.77
C GLY A 256 3.32 -9.86 -8.98
N GLU A 257 2.47 -9.41 -8.04
CA GLU A 257 1.78 -8.10 -8.11
C GLU A 257 2.60 -6.93 -7.54
N LEU A 258 3.74 -7.21 -6.88
CA LEU A 258 4.52 -6.21 -6.14
C LEU A 258 5.91 -6.01 -6.77
N ALA A 259 6.42 -4.79 -6.71
CA ALA A 259 7.80 -4.51 -7.07
C ALA A 259 8.75 -4.97 -5.95
N HIS A 260 10.00 -5.27 -6.29
CA HIS A 260 11.09 -5.51 -5.34
C HIS A 260 11.21 -4.38 -4.33
N PHE A 261 11.00 -3.13 -4.77
CA PHE A 261 10.91 -1.96 -3.89
C PHE A 261 9.86 -2.11 -2.78
N ASP A 262 8.68 -2.63 -3.12
CA ASP A 262 7.57 -2.80 -2.17
C ASP A 262 7.88 -3.90 -1.15
N HIS A 263 8.51 -4.99 -1.61
CA HIS A 263 9.00 -6.06 -0.74
C HIS A 263 10.08 -5.56 0.22
N ALA A 264 11.06 -4.82 -0.29
CA ALA A 264 12.11 -4.18 0.51
C ALA A 264 11.51 -3.25 1.56
N LEU A 265 10.54 -2.40 1.17
CA LEU A 265 9.88 -1.49 2.08
C LEU A 265 9.12 -2.23 3.19
N ASN A 266 8.36 -3.27 2.84
CA ASN A 266 7.64 -4.11 3.80
C ASN A 266 8.61 -4.82 4.77
N ALA A 267 9.75 -5.29 4.30
CA ALA A 267 10.78 -5.92 5.12
C ALA A 267 11.43 -4.92 6.08
N CYS A 268 11.73 -3.69 5.62
CA CYS A 268 12.20 -2.60 6.48
C CYS A 268 11.19 -2.26 7.57
N LEU A 269 9.90 -2.16 7.23
CA LEU A 269 8.83 -1.88 8.20
C LEU A 269 8.67 -3.01 9.23
N LEU A 270 8.79 -4.27 8.81
CA LEU A 270 8.78 -5.40 9.74
C LEU A 270 9.94 -5.31 10.74
N LEU A 271 11.17 -5.17 10.24
CA LEU A 271 12.33 -5.09 11.13
C LEU A 271 12.24 -3.85 12.02
N SER A 272 11.71 -2.73 11.50
CA SER A 272 11.43 -1.53 12.30
C SER A 272 10.51 -1.83 13.47
N TYR A 273 9.39 -2.53 13.21
CA TYR A 273 8.44 -2.93 14.25
C TYR A 273 9.09 -3.79 15.33
N VAL A 274 9.85 -4.82 14.94
CA VAL A 274 10.53 -5.72 15.87
C VAL A 274 11.58 -4.98 16.68
N ALA A 275 12.41 -4.16 16.04
CA ALA A 275 13.48 -3.41 16.69
C ALA A 275 12.95 -2.38 17.68
N LEU A 276 11.90 -1.62 17.31
CA LEU A 276 11.25 -0.64 18.20
C LEU A 276 10.65 -1.32 19.44
N ARG A 277 10.03 -2.52 19.29
CA ARG A 277 9.54 -3.32 20.43
C ARG A 277 10.67 -3.84 21.32
N GLN A 278 11.85 -4.04 20.75
CA GLN A 278 13.05 -4.45 21.49
C GLN A 278 13.83 -3.27 22.10
N GLY A 279 13.27 -2.06 22.07
CA GLY A 279 13.83 -0.85 22.67
C GLY A 279 14.86 -0.11 21.81
N ASP A 280 15.11 -0.57 20.58
CA ASP A 280 16.11 0.02 19.70
C ASP A 280 15.56 1.24 18.94
N ALA A 281 16.46 2.12 18.52
CA ALA A 281 16.12 3.28 17.70
C ALA A 281 16.16 2.91 16.22
N VAL A 282 15.18 3.36 15.43
CA VAL A 282 15.09 3.02 14.00
C VAL A 282 15.01 4.28 13.15
N GLY A 283 15.82 4.36 12.11
CA GLY A 283 15.85 5.43 11.11
C GLY A 283 15.88 4.89 9.69
N LEU A 284 15.73 5.80 8.73
CA LEU A 284 15.66 5.51 7.30
C LEU A 284 16.44 6.54 6.51
N CYS A 285 17.15 6.11 5.48
CA CYS A 285 17.79 6.92 4.47
C CYS A 285 17.47 6.30 3.11
N THR A 286 16.98 7.09 2.16
CA THR A 286 16.66 6.61 0.82
C THR A 286 17.60 7.22 -0.20
N PHE A 287 18.06 6.44 -1.17
CA PHE A 287 18.91 6.91 -2.26
C PHE A 287 18.41 6.39 -3.61
N ALA A 288 19.01 6.85 -4.69
CA ALA A 288 18.61 6.51 -6.06
C ALA A 288 17.13 6.81 -6.41
N GLY A 289 16.42 7.59 -5.59
CA GLY A 289 15.02 8.00 -5.82
C GLY A 289 14.91 9.44 -6.33
N GLU A 290 13.72 9.80 -6.81
CA GLU A 290 13.39 11.20 -7.18
C GLU A 290 13.38 12.11 -5.94
N ARG A 291 12.81 11.60 -4.83
CA ARG A 291 12.74 12.30 -3.54
C ARG A 291 13.66 11.61 -2.54
N ARG A 292 14.73 12.28 -2.12
CA ARG A 292 15.60 11.80 -1.04
C ARG A 292 14.94 12.07 0.31
N ARG A 293 14.93 11.06 1.19
CA ARG A 293 14.39 11.16 2.54
C ARG A 293 15.39 10.65 3.55
N TYR A 294 15.40 11.31 4.69
CA TYR A 294 16.15 10.90 5.87
C TYR A 294 15.27 11.07 7.09
N LEU A 295 15.17 10.00 7.86
CA LEU A 295 14.54 9.99 9.17
C LEU A 295 15.59 9.52 10.17
N ALA A 296 15.90 10.36 11.15
CA ALA A 296 16.87 10.04 12.18
C ALA A 296 16.41 8.84 13.03
N PRO A 297 17.33 8.00 13.55
CA PRO A 297 16.97 6.93 14.47
C PRO A 297 16.37 7.47 15.77
N VAL A 298 15.11 7.13 16.02
CA VAL A 298 14.40 7.48 17.25
C VAL A 298 13.73 6.23 17.83
N LYS A 299 13.64 6.16 19.16
CA LYS A 299 12.94 5.09 19.88
C LYS A 299 11.44 5.36 19.98
N GLY A 300 10.68 4.31 20.30
CA GLY A 300 9.29 4.43 20.76
C GLY A 300 8.23 4.24 19.66
N ALA A 301 6.99 4.03 20.10
CA ALA A 301 5.89 3.60 19.25
C ALA A 301 5.55 4.63 18.14
N GLY A 302 5.73 5.93 18.39
CA GLY A 302 5.48 6.99 17.40
C GLY A 302 6.40 6.93 16.18
N GLN A 303 7.58 6.31 16.30
CA GLN A 303 8.54 6.25 15.20
C GLN A 303 8.06 5.38 14.04
N LEU A 304 7.28 4.32 14.32
CA LEU A 304 6.71 3.49 13.25
C LEU A 304 5.72 4.30 12.39
N SER A 305 4.87 5.11 13.02
CA SER A 305 3.96 6.02 12.31
C SER A 305 4.73 7.08 11.52
N ALA A 306 5.82 7.61 12.07
CA ALA A 306 6.70 8.54 11.35
C ALA A 306 7.35 7.88 10.13
N LEU A 307 7.85 6.65 10.25
CA LEU A 307 8.36 5.84 9.14
C LEU A 307 7.29 5.62 8.07
N LEU A 308 6.09 5.17 8.43
CA LEU A 308 4.99 4.95 7.48
C LEU A 308 4.63 6.23 6.71
N ASN A 309 4.51 7.36 7.40
CA ASN A 309 4.26 8.65 6.76
C ASN A 309 5.46 9.17 5.94
N THR A 310 6.67 8.67 6.20
CA THR A 310 7.86 8.98 5.41
C THR A 310 7.97 8.10 4.16
N VAL A 311 7.24 6.99 4.06
CA VAL A 311 7.41 6.02 2.96
C VAL A 311 6.16 5.78 2.11
N TYR A 312 4.99 6.27 2.53
CA TYR A 312 3.72 5.99 1.84
C TYR A 312 3.69 6.44 0.36
N ASP A 313 4.36 7.53 0.00
CA ASP A 313 4.46 8.05 -1.37
C ASP A 313 5.86 7.87 -1.97
N LEU A 314 6.66 6.95 -1.42
CA LEU A 314 7.91 6.53 -2.06
C LEU A 314 7.64 5.46 -3.13
N ASP A 315 8.35 5.62 -4.24
CA ASP A 315 8.39 4.69 -5.35
C ASP A 315 9.81 4.62 -5.92
N SER A 316 10.07 3.55 -6.64
CA SER A 316 11.28 3.31 -7.43
C SER A 316 11.38 4.27 -8.62
N SER A 317 12.58 4.80 -8.86
CA SER A 317 12.91 5.70 -9.96
C SER A 317 13.62 4.96 -11.10
N GLN A 318 13.91 5.68 -12.19
CA GLN A 318 14.72 5.16 -13.30
C GLN A 318 16.24 5.43 -13.11
N ARG A 319 16.63 6.05 -12.01
CA ARG A 319 18.03 6.41 -11.74
C ARG A 319 18.85 5.19 -11.36
N CYS A 320 20.14 5.21 -11.69
CA CYS A 320 21.09 4.25 -11.17
C CYS A 320 21.40 4.55 -9.69
N ALA A 321 21.70 3.50 -8.93
CA ALA A 321 22.22 3.63 -7.58
C ALA A 321 23.65 4.17 -7.60
N ASP A 322 23.94 5.15 -6.74
CA ASP A 322 25.29 5.63 -6.44
C ASP A 322 25.54 5.35 -4.95
N PHE A 323 26.24 4.25 -4.68
CA PHE A 323 26.46 3.75 -3.33
C PHE A 323 27.46 4.63 -2.57
N GLN A 324 28.43 5.24 -3.27
CA GLN A 324 29.42 6.10 -2.63
C GLN A 324 28.82 7.43 -2.16
N ALA A 325 27.96 8.04 -2.98
CA ALA A 325 27.21 9.23 -2.60
C ALA A 325 26.25 8.91 -1.45
N ALA A 326 25.52 7.79 -1.52
CA ALA A 326 24.62 7.36 -0.45
C ALA A 326 25.35 7.14 0.88
N ALA A 327 26.52 6.47 0.85
CA ALA A 327 27.36 6.28 2.03
C ALA A 327 27.87 7.61 2.61
N SER A 328 28.28 8.53 1.76
CA SER A 328 28.76 9.86 2.18
C SER A 328 27.64 10.68 2.84
N GLU A 329 26.44 10.64 2.27
CA GLU A 329 25.25 11.31 2.82
C GLU A 329 24.86 10.73 4.18
N LEU A 330 24.90 9.40 4.33
CA LEU A 330 24.61 8.78 5.61
C LEU A 330 25.66 9.12 6.68
N LEU A 331 26.96 9.01 6.37
CA LEU A 331 28.05 9.36 7.30
C LEU A 331 28.02 10.83 7.73
N ALA A 332 27.49 11.72 6.87
CA ALA A 332 27.30 13.12 7.20
C ALA A 332 26.24 13.31 8.31
N ARG A 333 25.18 12.50 8.32
CA ARG A 333 24.01 12.66 9.22
C ARG A 333 24.05 11.74 10.44
N GLN A 334 24.49 10.50 10.27
CA GLN A 334 24.48 9.47 11.29
C GLN A 334 25.85 9.39 11.97
N LYS A 335 26.01 10.10 13.09
CA LYS A 335 27.29 10.17 13.83
C LYS A 335 27.45 9.08 14.90
N ARG A 336 26.35 8.52 15.40
CA ARG A 336 26.41 7.42 16.38
C ARG A 336 26.53 6.09 15.67
N ARG A 337 27.23 5.14 16.29
CA ARG A 337 27.33 3.76 15.78
C ARG A 337 25.92 3.19 15.59
N ALA A 338 25.72 2.53 14.46
CA ALA A 338 24.44 1.97 14.05
C ALA A 338 24.66 0.66 13.28
N LEU A 339 23.65 -0.18 13.26
CA LEU A 339 23.45 -1.19 12.25
C LEU A 339 22.86 -0.53 11.01
N VAL A 340 23.65 -0.45 9.94
CA VAL A 340 23.21 0.04 8.64
C VAL A 340 22.76 -1.15 7.80
N VAL A 341 21.48 -1.19 7.46
CA VAL A 341 20.89 -2.23 6.61
C VAL A 341 20.70 -1.64 5.22
N LEU A 342 21.61 -1.95 4.30
CA LEU A 342 21.54 -1.55 2.90
C LEU A 342 20.66 -2.54 2.14
N VAL A 343 19.49 -2.10 1.68
CA VAL A 343 18.52 -2.95 0.96
C VAL A 343 18.50 -2.54 -0.51
N THR A 344 18.89 -3.45 -1.39
CA THR A 344 19.10 -3.18 -2.83
C THR A 344 18.97 -4.48 -3.65
N ASN A 345 19.08 -4.38 -4.97
CA ASN A 345 19.21 -5.51 -5.89
C ASN A 345 20.59 -5.39 -6.56
N LEU A 346 21.55 -6.17 -6.03
CA LEU A 346 22.94 -6.12 -6.51
C LEU A 346 23.10 -6.80 -7.86
N ARG A 347 24.03 -6.27 -8.66
CA ARG A 347 24.56 -6.91 -9.87
C ARG A 347 26.08 -6.93 -9.84
N ASP A 348 26.66 -7.76 -10.70
CA ASP A 348 28.10 -7.92 -10.91
C ASP A 348 28.82 -6.58 -11.16
N GLU A 349 28.19 -5.66 -11.87
CA GLU A 349 28.68 -4.30 -12.15
C GLU A 349 28.97 -3.46 -10.90
N ASP A 350 28.38 -3.79 -9.74
CA ASP A 350 28.41 -2.94 -8.55
C ASP A 350 29.57 -3.24 -7.59
N ASP A 351 30.35 -4.31 -7.83
CA ASP A 351 31.28 -4.90 -6.86
C ASP A 351 32.21 -3.86 -6.21
N GLU A 352 32.99 -3.13 -7.01
CA GLU A 352 33.98 -2.18 -6.51
C GLU A 352 33.36 -0.96 -5.82
N GLU A 353 32.27 -0.44 -6.38
CA GLU A 353 31.60 0.76 -5.87
C GLU A 353 30.93 0.47 -4.52
N LEU A 354 30.16 -0.63 -4.47
CA LEU A 354 29.50 -1.12 -3.26
C LEU A 354 30.53 -1.43 -2.18
N LEU A 355 31.58 -2.17 -2.51
CA LEU A 355 32.61 -2.56 -1.56
C LEU A 355 33.29 -1.34 -0.95
N THR A 356 33.58 -0.33 -1.77
CA THR A 356 34.16 0.94 -1.30
C THR A 356 33.21 1.67 -0.35
N ALA A 357 31.92 1.74 -0.70
CA ALA A 357 30.89 2.33 0.14
C ALA A 357 30.72 1.59 1.47
N VAL A 358 30.64 0.25 1.44
CA VAL A 358 30.50 -0.62 2.61
C VAL A 358 31.73 -0.53 3.52
N LYS A 359 32.95 -0.53 2.98
CA LYS A 359 34.18 -0.34 3.77
C LYS A 359 34.21 1.02 4.46
N ARG A 360 33.77 2.08 3.78
CA ARG A 360 33.67 3.43 4.37
C ARG A 360 32.66 3.48 5.50
N LEU A 361 31.47 2.93 5.30
CA LEU A 361 30.44 2.80 6.34
C LEU A 361 30.93 1.93 7.50
N GLY A 362 31.61 0.83 7.19
CA GLY A 362 32.16 -0.16 8.12
C GLY A 362 33.17 0.40 9.14
N ARG A 363 33.78 1.55 8.86
CA ARG A 363 34.68 2.23 9.81
C ARG A 363 33.96 2.71 11.08
N GLN A 364 32.67 3.00 10.98
CA GLN A 364 31.88 3.60 12.06
C GLN A 364 30.63 2.79 12.41
N HIS A 365 30.06 2.09 11.43
CA HIS A 365 28.82 1.36 11.53
C HIS A 365 29.04 -0.12 11.23
N ARG A 366 28.18 -0.97 11.77
CA ARG A 366 28.08 -2.35 11.29
C ARG A 366 27.17 -2.34 10.06
N VAL A 367 27.62 -2.91 8.95
CA VAL A 367 26.87 -2.88 7.69
C VAL A 367 26.35 -4.28 7.37
N LEU A 368 25.07 -4.37 7.02
CA LEU A 368 24.42 -5.54 6.45
C LEU A 368 23.92 -5.17 5.06
N VAL A 369 24.37 -5.90 4.04
CA VAL A 369 23.87 -5.74 2.68
C VAL A 369 22.81 -6.82 2.44
N ALA A 370 21.57 -6.39 2.22
CA ALA A 370 20.45 -7.25 1.88
C ALA A 370 20.13 -7.08 0.39
N SER A 371 20.55 -8.08 -0.38
CA SER A 371 20.38 -8.14 -1.83
C SER A 371 19.14 -8.97 -2.16
N LEU A 372 18.18 -8.37 -2.88
CA LEU A 372 17.04 -9.10 -3.42
C LEU A 372 17.45 -9.82 -4.71
N ARG A 373 16.99 -11.06 -4.88
CA ARG A 373 17.08 -11.84 -6.13
C ARG A 373 15.68 -12.12 -6.69
N GLU A 374 15.54 -12.05 -8.01
CA GLU A 374 14.29 -12.28 -8.72
C GLU A 374 13.85 -13.75 -8.65
N GLU A 375 12.58 -14.02 -8.37
CA GLU A 375 12.03 -15.38 -8.31
C GLU A 375 11.96 -16.06 -9.69
N VAL A 376 11.83 -15.27 -10.77
CA VAL A 376 11.77 -15.78 -12.15
C VAL A 376 13.00 -16.62 -12.53
N LEU A 377 14.16 -16.33 -11.95
CA LEU A 377 15.41 -17.05 -12.23
C LEU A 377 15.35 -18.50 -11.75
N ASP A 378 14.67 -18.77 -10.62
CA ASP A 378 14.48 -20.13 -10.12
C ASP A 378 13.55 -20.93 -11.04
N GLN A 379 12.51 -20.28 -11.58
CA GLN A 379 11.56 -20.89 -12.51
C GLN A 379 12.23 -21.24 -13.85
N LEU A 380 12.98 -20.30 -14.42
CA LEU A 380 13.70 -20.49 -15.68
C LEU A 380 14.77 -21.59 -15.57
N ARG A 381 15.40 -21.74 -14.40
CA ARG A 381 16.37 -22.82 -14.15
C ARG A 381 15.72 -24.21 -14.13
N GLN A 382 14.45 -24.32 -13.74
CA GLN A 382 13.71 -25.59 -13.67
C GLN A 382 12.89 -25.89 -14.93
N ALA A 383 12.75 -24.91 -15.83
CA ALA A 383 12.00 -25.08 -17.07
C ALA A 383 12.69 -26.11 -18.00
N PRO A 384 11.92 -27.00 -18.65
CA PRO A 384 12.49 -27.93 -19.62
C PRO A 384 12.98 -27.19 -20.88
N VAL A 385 14.06 -27.70 -21.48
CA VAL A 385 14.67 -27.12 -22.68
C VAL A 385 14.25 -27.96 -23.89
N HIS A 386 13.44 -27.40 -24.79
CA HIS A 386 12.93 -28.12 -25.97
C HIS A 386 13.48 -27.57 -27.29
N ASN A 387 13.88 -26.30 -27.33
CA ASN A 387 14.35 -25.63 -28.53
C ASN A 387 15.55 -24.71 -28.24
N LEU A 388 16.14 -24.14 -29.29
CA LEU A 388 17.28 -23.23 -29.18
C LEU A 388 16.97 -21.98 -28.31
N PRO A 389 15.83 -21.27 -28.49
CA PRO A 389 15.42 -20.21 -27.58
C PRO A 389 15.42 -20.62 -26.09
N ASP A 390 14.84 -21.77 -25.75
CA ASP A 390 14.82 -22.27 -24.36
C ASP A 390 16.24 -22.50 -23.85
N ALA A 391 17.12 -23.06 -24.69
CA ALA A 391 18.52 -23.30 -24.35
C ALA A 391 19.28 -21.98 -24.11
N LEU A 392 19.04 -20.95 -24.92
CA LEU A 392 19.64 -19.62 -24.75
C LEU A 392 19.16 -18.96 -23.44
N THR A 393 17.86 -19.04 -23.15
CA THR A 393 17.28 -18.53 -21.90
C THR A 393 17.84 -19.27 -20.68
N TYR A 394 17.95 -20.60 -20.76
CA TYR A 394 18.55 -21.41 -19.70
C TYR A 394 20.03 -21.06 -19.47
N CYS A 395 20.86 -21.05 -20.51
CA CYS A 395 22.28 -20.71 -20.41
C CYS A 395 22.49 -19.29 -19.89
N GLY A 396 21.68 -18.32 -20.35
CA GLY A 396 21.70 -16.95 -19.83
C GLY A 396 21.35 -16.88 -18.34
N THR A 397 20.34 -17.64 -17.91
CA THR A 397 19.93 -17.73 -16.50
C THR A 397 21.05 -18.32 -15.63
N ILE A 398 21.68 -19.40 -16.07
CA ILE A 398 22.81 -20.01 -15.35
C ILE A 398 24.00 -19.06 -15.27
N ASN A 399 24.37 -18.40 -16.37
CA ASN A 399 25.46 -17.43 -16.38
C ASN A 399 25.20 -16.28 -15.40
N TYR A 400 23.98 -15.74 -15.40
CA TYR A 400 23.57 -14.69 -14.48
C TYR A 400 23.64 -15.13 -13.00
N LEU A 401 23.13 -16.32 -12.69
CA LEU A 401 23.18 -16.88 -11.34
C LEU A 401 24.62 -17.10 -10.87
N ASN A 402 25.49 -17.63 -11.74
CA ASN A 402 26.90 -17.82 -11.42
C ASN A 402 27.61 -16.49 -11.14
N ALA A 403 27.42 -15.48 -12.01
CA ALA A 403 28.01 -14.15 -11.81
C ALA A 403 27.57 -13.52 -10.48
N ARG A 404 26.30 -13.74 -10.08
CA ARG A 404 25.77 -13.28 -8.79
C ARG A 404 26.38 -14.05 -7.61
N THR A 405 26.52 -15.37 -7.71
CA THR A 405 27.18 -16.18 -6.68
C THR A 405 28.63 -15.75 -6.49
N ASP A 406 29.37 -15.56 -7.59
CA ASP A 406 30.76 -15.09 -7.56
C ASP A 406 30.88 -13.73 -6.87
N LEU A 407 29.99 -12.79 -7.18
CA LEU A 407 29.93 -11.49 -6.51
C LEU A 407 29.73 -11.64 -5.00
N HIS A 408 28.80 -12.49 -4.57
CA HIS A 408 28.53 -12.71 -3.16
C HIS A 408 29.72 -13.35 -2.43
N GLU A 409 30.38 -14.32 -3.05
CA GLU A 409 31.58 -14.94 -2.51
C GLU A 409 32.72 -13.93 -2.38
N ARG A 410 32.95 -13.07 -3.39
CA ARG A 410 33.96 -12.01 -3.32
C ARG A 410 33.67 -11.01 -2.22
N LEU A 411 32.43 -10.54 -2.08
CA LEU A 411 32.05 -9.61 -1.00
C LEU A 411 32.19 -10.27 0.38
N SER A 412 31.78 -11.54 0.51
CA SER A 412 31.90 -12.29 1.76
C SER A 412 33.35 -12.54 2.16
N ALA A 413 34.23 -12.87 1.20
CA ALA A 413 35.67 -13.02 1.42
C ALA A 413 36.32 -11.73 1.93
N GLN A 414 35.73 -10.57 1.63
CA GLN A 414 36.16 -9.27 2.16
C GLN A 414 35.50 -8.89 3.49
N GLY A 415 34.79 -9.82 4.13
CA GLY A 415 34.17 -9.64 5.45
C GLY A 415 32.86 -8.85 5.43
N VAL A 416 32.25 -8.65 4.26
CA VAL A 416 30.94 -7.99 4.15
C VAL A 416 29.85 -8.95 4.62
N ALA A 417 29.03 -8.52 5.58
CA ALA A 417 27.84 -9.27 5.95
C ALA A 417 26.77 -9.10 4.87
N LEU A 418 26.41 -10.20 4.20
CA LEU A 418 25.49 -10.20 3.07
C LEU A 418 24.33 -11.18 3.30
N LEU A 419 23.15 -10.79 2.82
CA LEU A 419 21.97 -11.62 2.67
C LEU A 419 21.56 -11.61 1.21
N ASP A 420 21.40 -12.79 0.62
CA ASP A 420 20.82 -12.98 -0.71
C ASP A 420 19.52 -13.75 -0.58
N VAL A 421 18.40 -13.09 -0.87
CA VAL A 421 17.07 -13.60 -0.49
C VAL A 421 16.03 -13.23 -1.54
N ARG A 422 14.98 -14.06 -1.63
CA ARG A 422 13.81 -13.74 -2.45
C ARG A 422 12.98 -12.63 -1.80
N PRO A 423 12.19 -11.85 -2.56
CA PRO A 423 11.47 -10.70 -2.01
C PRO A 423 10.45 -11.09 -0.94
N GLY A 424 9.86 -12.28 -1.02
CA GLY A 424 8.95 -12.82 0.01
C GLY A 424 9.63 -13.21 1.33
N GLU A 425 10.93 -13.50 1.31
CA GLU A 425 11.69 -14.03 2.46
C GLU A 425 12.45 -12.94 3.22
N LEU A 426 12.75 -11.82 2.54
CA LEU A 426 13.61 -10.74 3.03
C LEU A 426 13.28 -10.26 4.45
N GLY A 427 12.00 -10.05 4.77
CA GLY A 427 11.61 -9.57 6.10
C GLY A 427 11.94 -10.56 7.22
N ALA A 428 11.65 -11.85 7.02
CA ALA A 428 11.94 -12.88 8.02
C ALA A 428 13.44 -13.07 8.23
N GLU A 429 14.22 -13.06 7.15
CA GLU A 429 15.68 -13.18 7.21
C GLU A 429 16.35 -11.97 7.86
N LEU A 430 15.89 -10.75 7.57
CA LEU A 430 16.36 -9.52 8.23
C LEU A 430 16.12 -9.56 9.74
N VAL A 431 14.92 -9.96 10.17
CA VAL A 431 14.60 -10.11 11.59
C VAL A 431 15.47 -11.17 12.24
N THR A 432 15.63 -12.33 11.60
CA THR A 432 16.45 -13.43 12.10
C THR A 432 17.90 -13.01 12.29
N ARG A 433 18.51 -12.35 11.29
CA ARG A 433 19.87 -11.83 11.38
C ARG A 433 20.02 -10.79 12.49
N TYR A 434 19.12 -9.80 12.55
CA TYR A 434 19.13 -8.78 13.60
C TYR A 434 19.08 -9.40 15.00
N LEU A 435 18.15 -10.31 15.27
CA LEU A 435 18.02 -10.97 16.57
C LEU A 435 19.25 -11.82 16.90
N SER A 436 19.84 -12.51 15.91
CA SER A 436 21.06 -13.29 16.10
C SER A 436 22.24 -12.41 16.58
N TRP A 437 22.44 -11.25 15.95
CA TRP A 437 23.50 -10.31 16.32
C TRP A 437 23.23 -9.60 17.64
N LYS A 438 21.97 -9.28 17.93
CA LYS A 438 21.58 -8.73 19.23
C LYS A 438 21.84 -9.74 20.34
N LYS A 439 21.51 -11.02 20.14
CA LYS A 439 21.80 -12.10 21.10
C LYS A 439 23.29 -12.30 21.33
N ALA A 440 24.09 -12.29 20.26
CA ALA A 440 25.54 -12.45 20.29
C ALA A 440 26.28 -11.22 20.84
N GLY A 441 25.60 -10.08 21.01
CA GLY A 441 26.22 -8.85 21.48
C GLY A 441 27.20 -8.24 20.47
N THR A 442 26.95 -8.45 19.17
CA THR A 442 27.86 -8.03 18.09
C THR A 442 27.39 -6.74 17.37
N LEU A 443 26.28 -6.15 17.79
CA LEU A 443 25.76 -4.88 17.28
C LEU A 443 26.53 -3.69 17.87
#